data_AF-A0A4R4UY92-F1
#
_entry.id   AF-A0A4R4UY92-F1
#
_cell.length_a   1.000
_cell.length_b   1.000
_cell.length_c   1.000
_cell.angle_alpha   90.00
_cell.angle_beta   90.00
_cell.angle_gamma   90.00
#
_symmetry.space_group_name_H-M   'P 1'
#
loop_
_entity.id
_entity.type
_entity.pdbx_description
1 polymer ?
#
loop_
_entity_poly.entity_id
_entity_poly.type
_entity_poly.pdbx_seq_one_letter_code
_entity_poly.pdbx_strand_id
1 'polypeptide(L)'
;MVKLVLRGLLAHRARLLLSMVVVVAGVAFVAGTLIFSATLDRSFDRAFEDLGRGTDVVVRADRAFEPGLGERAPERPVPAPVLETVLGVDGVAKAHGVVEGFAAVVDRQGGIAGAEPQTGVAWNDDPDLSLPRLTAGRPPDRPDEIATDVTTARDAGYRIGDRVTVALRAGTRAFRLTGLFKVGDSALGDQLSMTAFAPGAAARLLADGSGTGDPGAYARIVVHADDGVSQERLRDAVAAALPPGVEAVTGRAAVGEQAGPLKTVLTAMRTFLLVFAVIAVFVGSFIVFNTFAMLVSGRVRELALLRAVGASRGQVTRSVLGEAVGVGLA
;
A
#
# COMPACT_ATOMS: atom_id res chain seq x y z
N MET A 1 -50.40 -11.08 20.27
CA MET A 1 -49.00 -11.53 20.35
C MET A 1 -48.02 -10.36 20.20
N VAL A 2 -47.92 -9.67 19.04
CA VAL A 2 -46.94 -8.59 18.81
C VAL A 2 -47.01 -7.43 19.83
N LYS A 3 -48.21 -6.97 20.22
CA LYS A 3 -48.37 -5.95 21.29
C LYS A 3 -47.90 -6.41 22.68
N LEU A 4 -47.98 -7.72 22.95
CA LEU A 4 -47.54 -8.31 24.23
C LEU A 4 -46.00 -8.38 24.25
N VAL A 5 -45.41 -8.78 23.12
CA VAL A 5 -43.96 -8.78 22.86
C VAL A 5 -43.35 -7.38 23.05
N LEU A 6 -43.91 -6.34 22.41
CA LEU A 6 -43.40 -4.98 22.57
C LEU A 6 -43.48 -4.47 24.02
N ARG A 7 -44.57 -4.80 24.74
CA ARG A 7 -44.72 -4.41 26.16
C ARG A 7 -43.74 -5.15 27.07
N GLY A 8 -43.46 -6.42 26.80
CA GLY A 8 -42.46 -7.22 27.51
C GLY A 8 -41.04 -6.67 27.32
N LEU A 9 -40.68 -6.28 26.10
CA LEU A 9 -39.41 -5.64 25.79
C LEU A 9 -39.24 -4.30 26.51
N LEU A 10 -40.29 -3.47 26.54
CA LEU A 10 -40.30 -2.16 27.21
C LEU A 10 -40.32 -2.25 28.75
N ALA A 11 -40.58 -3.41 29.34
CA ALA A 11 -40.52 -3.59 30.80
C ALA A 11 -39.07 -3.69 31.33
N HIS A 12 -38.11 -4.10 30.48
CA HIS A 12 -36.71 -4.31 30.85
C HIS A 12 -35.74 -3.44 30.04
N ARG A 13 -36.05 -2.14 29.95
CA ARG A 13 -35.38 -1.15 29.08
C ARG A 13 -33.87 -1.10 29.23
N ALA A 14 -33.35 -1.04 30.46
CA ALA A 14 -31.92 -0.92 30.71
C ALA A 14 -31.12 -2.12 30.19
N ARG A 15 -31.67 -3.33 30.35
CA ARG A 15 -31.04 -4.57 29.94
C ARG A 15 -31.09 -4.74 28.41
N LEU A 16 -32.22 -4.39 27.81
CA LEU A 16 -32.39 -4.39 26.37
C LEU A 16 -31.43 -3.40 25.69
N LEU A 17 -31.29 -2.19 26.27
CA LEU A 17 -30.28 -1.23 25.85
C LEU A 17 -28.86 -1.78 25.96
N LEU A 18 -28.52 -2.46 27.07
CA LEU A 18 -27.18 -3.04 27.24
C LEU A 18 -26.87 -4.13 26.20
N SER A 19 -27.83 -5.02 25.92
CA SER A 19 -27.69 -6.06 24.89
C SER A 19 -27.60 -5.46 23.48
N MET A 20 -28.41 -4.43 23.20
CA MET A 20 -28.37 -3.71 21.93
C MET A 20 -27.03 -3.01 21.72
N VAL A 21 -26.48 -2.35 22.76
CA VAL A 21 -25.14 -1.75 22.72
C VAL A 21 -24.07 -2.80 22.39
N VAL A 22 -24.16 -3.99 22.98
CA VAL A 22 -23.21 -5.09 22.69
C VAL A 22 -23.32 -5.56 21.24
N VAL A 23 -24.53 -5.75 20.71
CA VAL A 23 -24.74 -6.16 19.31
C VAL A 23 -24.24 -5.09 18.36
N VAL A 24 -24.62 -3.83 18.58
CA VAL A 24 -24.20 -2.68 17.77
C VAL A 24 -22.67 -2.54 17.80
N ALA A 25 -22.03 -2.64 18.96
CA ALA A 25 -20.58 -2.58 19.08
C ALA A 25 -19.88 -3.72 18.32
N GLY A 26 -20.40 -4.95 18.42
CA GLY A 26 -19.86 -6.10 17.69
C GLY A 26 -19.99 -5.94 16.18
N VAL A 27 -21.16 -5.56 15.69
CA VAL A 27 -21.40 -5.32 14.24
C VAL A 27 -20.56 -4.14 13.74
N ALA A 28 -20.50 -3.04 14.49
CA ALA A 28 -19.70 -1.87 14.15
C ALA A 28 -18.21 -2.21 14.08
N PHE A 29 -17.70 -3.05 14.99
CA PHE A 29 -16.30 -3.49 14.97
C PHE A 29 -15.98 -4.36 13.74
N VAL A 30 -16.85 -5.32 13.40
CA VAL A 30 -16.71 -6.16 12.20
C VAL A 30 -16.76 -5.30 10.93
N ALA A 31 -17.79 -4.46 10.80
CA ALA A 31 -17.96 -3.58 9.66
C ALA A 31 -16.79 -2.59 9.54
N GLY A 32 -16.38 -1.99 10.65
CA GLY A 32 -15.24 -1.08 10.72
C GLY A 32 -13.94 -1.76 10.27
N THR A 33 -13.67 -2.97 10.72
CA THR A 33 -12.50 -3.77 10.29
C THR A 33 -12.52 -4.03 8.78
N LEU A 34 -13.67 -4.43 8.22
CA LEU A 34 -13.81 -4.69 6.79
C LEU A 34 -13.65 -3.43 5.95
N ILE A 35 -14.28 -2.32 6.36
CA ILE A 35 -14.17 -1.03 5.68
C ILE A 35 -12.73 -0.52 5.74
N PHE A 36 -12.10 -0.59 6.91
CA PHE A 36 -10.71 -0.18 7.11
C PHE A 36 -9.77 -0.97 6.20
N SER A 37 -9.87 -2.31 6.20
CA SER A 37 -9.05 -3.16 5.33
C SER A 37 -9.28 -2.84 3.85
N ALA A 38 -10.53 -2.75 3.39
CA ALA A 38 -10.83 -2.45 2.00
C ALA A 38 -10.37 -1.03 1.59
N THR A 39 -10.37 -0.09 2.52
CA THR A 39 -9.88 1.27 2.27
C THR A 39 -8.35 1.29 2.19
N LEU A 40 -7.66 0.57 3.06
CA LEU A 40 -6.21 0.39 2.99
C LEU A 40 -5.81 -0.26 1.67
N ASP A 41 -6.41 -1.40 1.31
CA ASP A 41 -6.10 -2.14 0.08
C ASP A 41 -6.21 -1.22 -1.16
N ARG A 42 -7.34 -0.51 -1.30
CA ARG A 42 -7.55 0.43 -2.42
C ARG A 42 -6.60 1.62 -2.40
N SER A 43 -6.25 2.12 -1.21
CA SER A 43 -5.34 3.27 -1.10
C SER A 43 -3.93 2.89 -1.51
N PHE A 44 -3.48 1.69 -1.11
CA PHE A 44 -2.20 1.14 -1.54
C PHE A 44 -2.19 0.85 -3.04
N ASP A 45 -3.21 0.15 -3.56
CA ASP A 45 -3.29 -0.16 -5.00
C ASP A 45 -3.21 1.13 -5.84
N ARG A 46 -3.95 2.18 -5.47
CA ARG A 46 -3.87 3.49 -6.15
C ARG A 46 -2.49 4.15 -6.03
N ALA A 47 -1.89 4.12 -4.84
CA ALA A 47 -0.57 4.71 -4.63
C ALA A 47 0.50 4.01 -5.48
N PHE A 48 0.41 2.69 -5.57
CA PHE A 48 1.30 1.86 -6.37
C PHE A 48 1.06 2.02 -7.88
N GLU A 49 -0.20 2.10 -8.32
CA GLU A 49 -0.55 2.45 -9.71
C GLU A 49 0.02 3.81 -10.12
N ASP A 50 -0.03 4.79 -9.22
CA ASP A 50 0.51 6.13 -9.45
C ASP A 50 2.05 6.11 -9.56
N LEU A 51 2.74 5.27 -8.78
CA LEU A 51 4.19 5.02 -8.91
C LEU A 51 4.56 4.24 -10.17
N GLY A 52 3.64 3.49 -10.76
CA GLY A 52 3.85 2.75 -12.01
C GLY A 52 3.39 3.51 -13.26
N ARG A 53 2.89 4.74 -13.10
CA ARG A 53 2.23 5.46 -14.18
C ARG A 53 3.18 5.70 -15.34
N GLY A 54 2.70 5.39 -16.55
CA GLY A 54 3.48 5.52 -17.79
C GLY A 54 4.54 4.43 -18.01
N THR A 55 4.66 3.45 -17.10
CA THR A 55 5.48 2.26 -17.31
C THR A 55 4.61 1.05 -17.61
N ASP A 56 4.70 0.53 -18.83
CA ASP A 56 3.94 -0.62 -19.30
C ASP A 56 4.69 -1.94 -19.11
N VAL A 57 6.01 -1.90 -19.28
CA VAL A 57 6.91 -3.04 -19.09
C VAL A 57 8.15 -2.58 -18.34
N VAL A 58 8.62 -3.42 -17.42
CA VAL A 58 9.89 -3.25 -16.73
C VAL A 58 10.79 -4.41 -17.14
N VAL A 59 11.96 -4.10 -17.67
CA VAL A 59 13.03 -5.06 -17.91
C VAL A 59 13.99 -4.99 -16.74
N ARG A 60 14.27 -6.14 -16.13
CA ARG A 60 15.15 -6.27 -14.97
C ARG A 60 15.97 -7.55 -15.09
N ALA A 61 17.00 -7.70 -14.27
CA ALA A 61 17.71 -8.98 -14.22
C ALA A 61 16.79 -10.09 -13.69
N ASP A 62 16.99 -11.29 -14.25
CA ASP A 62 16.25 -12.48 -13.84
C ASP A 62 16.50 -12.77 -12.35
N ARG A 63 15.41 -13.02 -11.62
CA ARG A 63 15.47 -13.36 -10.20
C ARG A 63 15.84 -14.83 -10.05
N ALA A 64 17.14 -15.10 -9.92
CA ALA A 64 17.63 -16.45 -9.63
C ALA A 64 17.11 -17.01 -8.28
N PHE A 65 16.63 -16.16 -7.37
CA PHE A 65 16.06 -16.54 -6.08
C PHE A 65 14.91 -15.60 -5.68
N GLU A 66 13.81 -16.16 -5.17
CA GLU A 66 12.84 -15.41 -4.37
C GLU A 66 13.49 -15.09 -3.02
N PRO A 67 13.76 -13.82 -2.68
CA PRO A 67 14.37 -13.51 -1.41
C PRO A 67 13.42 -13.86 -0.25
N GLY A 68 13.98 -14.33 0.86
CA GLY A 68 13.22 -14.58 2.08
C GLY A 68 12.59 -13.29 2.64
N LEU A 69 11.58 -13.43 3.51
CA LEU A 69 10.94 -12.30 4.19
C LEU A 69 12.00 -11.38 4.83
N GLY A 70 12.14 -10.16 4.30
CA GLY A 70 13.07 -9.15 4.81
C GLY A 70 14.40 -9.03 4.05
N GLU A 71 14.67 -9.91 3.08
CA GLU A 71 15.82 -9.75 2.19
C GLU A 71 15.39 -9.07 0.88
N ARG A 72 16.16 -8.09 0.41
CA ARG A 72 16.10 -7.67 -1.00
C ARG A 72 17.07 -8.58 -1.74
N ALA A 73 16.58 -9.29 -2.75
CA ALA A 73 17.50 -9.91 -3.71
C ALA A 73 18.40 -8.79 -4.25
N PRO A 74 19.73 -8.98 -4.31
CA PRO A 74 20.58 -8.01 -4.97
C PRO A 74 20.09 -7.90 -6.41
N GLU A 75 19.47 -6.78 -6.76
CA GLU A 75 19.05 -6.49 -8.13
C GLU A 75 20.33 -6.47 -8.95
N ARG A 76 20.56 -7.55 -9.69
CA ARG A 76 21.64 -7.57 -10.65
C ARG A 76 21.32 -6.50 -11.68
N PRO A 77 22.32 -5.76 -12.10
CA PRO A 77 22.07 -4.69 -13.03
C PRO A 77 21.86 -5.20 -14.45
N VAL A 78 21.07 -4.45 -15.19
CA VAL A 78 20.80 -4.65 -16.61
C VAL A 78 21.91 -3.97 -17.42
N PRO A 79 22.64 -4.70 -18.29
CA PRO A 79 23.69 -4.10 -19.11
C PRO A 79 23.17 -3.01 -20.07
N ALA A 80 23.95 -1.94 -20.30
CA ALA A 80 23.60 -0.86 -21.24
C ALA A 80 23.06 -1.33 -22.59
N PRO A 81 23.68 -2.32 -23.27
CA PRO A 81 23.25 -2.74 -24.60
C PRO A 81 21.82 -3.26 -24.66
N VAL A 82 21.25 -3.71 -23.53
CA VAL A 82 19.87 -4.18 -23.46
C VAL A 82 18.89 -3.04 -23.76
N LEU A 83 19.22 -1.80 -23.40
CA LEU A 83 18.36 -0.65 -23.69
C LEU A 83 18.19 -0.44 -25.20
N GLU A 84 19.27 -0.57 -25.97
CA GLU A 84 19.22 -0.44 -27.44
C GLU A 84 18.38 -1.56 -28.06
N THR A 85 18.49 -2.79 -27.54
CA THR A 85 17.65 -3.91 -27.97
C THR A 85 16.17 -3.64 -27.69
N VAL A 86 15.82 -3.14 -26.50
CA VAL A 86 14.44 -2.85 -26.11
C VAL A 86 13.85 -1.72 -26.97
N LEU A 87 14.62 -0.67 -27.27
CA LEU A 87 14.18 0.42 -28.15
C LEU A 87 13.88 -0.04 -29.59
N GLY A 88 14.46 -1.16 -30.02
CA GLY A 88 14.22 -1.73 -31.35
C GLY A 88 13.00 -2.65 -31.45
N VAL A 89 12.26 -2.88 -30.36
CA VAL A 89 11.10 -3.78 -30.34
C VAL A 89 9.84 -3.06 -30.83
N ASP A 90 9.13 -3.67 -31.78
CA ASP A 90 7.85 -3.16 -32.27
C ASP A 90 6.82 -3.01 -31.12
N GLY A 91 6.23 -1.82 -31.01
CA GLY A 91 5.28 -1.47 -29.96
C GLY A 91 5.89 -0.74 -28.76
N VAL A 92 7.21 -0.50 -28.76
CA VAL A 92 7.88 0.36 -27.77
C VAL A 92 7.87 1.81 -28.28
N ALA A 93 7.11 2.67 -27.60
CA ALA A 93 7.13 4.11 -27.86
C ALA A 93 8.40 4.76 -27.30
N LYS A 94 8.76 4.39 -26.07
CA LYS A 94 9.88 4.97 -25.32
C LYS A 94 10.45 3.95 -24.35
N ALA A 95 11.76 3.99 -24.12
CA ALA A 95 12.40 3.23 -23.05
C ALA A 95 13.48 4.07 -22.37
N HIS A 96 13.65 3.87 -21.05
CA HIS A 96 14.63 4.58 -20.25
C HIS A 96 15.32 3.64 -19.26
N GLY A 97 16.65 3.69 -19.23
CA GLY A 97 17.46 2.98 -18.26
C GLY A 97 17.50 3.73 -16.93
N VAL A 98 16.92 3.15 -15.89
CA VAL A 98 16.88 3.74 -14.55
C VAL A 98 18.22 3.54 -13.87
N VAL A 99 18.88 4.65 -13.54
CA VAL A 99 20.02 4.69 -12.64
C VAL A 99 19.52 5.09 -11.26
N GLU A 100 19.66 4.18 -10.30
CA GLU A 100 19.30 4.42 -8.91
C GLU A 100 20.34 3.84 -7.96
N GLY A 101 20.36 4.35 -6.74
CA GLY A 101 21.26 3.87 -5.70
C GLY A 101 20.91 4.48 -4.35
N PHE A 102 21.74 4.24 -3.34
CA PHE A 102 21.56 4.87 -2.04
C PHE A 102 22.01 6.33 -2.09
N ALA A 103 21.11 7.25 -1.73
CA ALA A 103 21.43 8.65 -1.49
C ALA A 103 20.52 9.22 -0.41
N ALA A 104 21.12 9.65 0.70
CA ALA A 104 20.42 10.19 1.87
C ALA A 104 20.80 11.65 2.08
N VAL A 105 19.80 12.54 2.17
CA VAL A 105 20.03 13.94 2.57
C VAL A 105 20.40 13.97 4.04
N VAL A 106 21.48 14.68 4.37
CA VAL A 106 21.92 14.88 5.76
C VAL A 106 21.37 16.20 6.24
N ASP A 107 20.65 16.19 7.35
CA ASP A 107 20.12 17.40 7.99
C ASP A 107 21.24 18.28 8.57
N ARG A 108 20.86 19.46 9.10
CA ARG A 108 21.83 20.39 9.71
C ARG A 108 22.43 19.90 11.04
N GLN A 109 21.87 18.85 11.64
CA GLN A 109 22.31 18.24 12.89
C GLN A 109 23.24 17.05 12.64
N GLY A 110 23.44 16.65 11.38
CA GLY A 110 24.25 15.51 10.97
C GLY A 110 23.49 14.18 10.91
N GLY A 111 22.16 14.20 11.07
CA GLY A 111 21.28 13.06 10.92
C GLY A 111 20.87 12.82 9.47
N ILE A 112 20.40 11.62 9.16
CA ILE A 112 19.75 11.31 7.88
C ILE A 112 18.32 11.87 7.94
N ALA A 113 18.00 12.76 6.99
CA ALA A 113 16.66 13.28 6.81
C ALA A 113 15.83 12.39 5.89
N GLY A 114 14.51 12.42 6.11
CA GLY A 114 13.56 11.64 5.32
C GLY A 114 13.30 10.22 5.86
N ALA A 115 12.28 9.57 5.32
CA ALA A 115 11.92 8.21 5.67
C ALA A 115 12.78 7.19 4.92
N GLU A 116 12.92 5.99 5.48
CA GLU A 116 13.52 4.87 4.77
C GLU A 116 12.51 4.28 3.76
N PRO A 117 12.96 3.85 2.55
CA PRO A 117 14.35 3.90 2.06
C PRO A 117 14.73 5.26 1.47
N GLN A 118 16.00 5.66 1.62
CA GLN A 118 16.55 6.84 0.94
C GLN A 118 17.13 6.46 -0.43
N THR A 119 16.52 6.99 -1.49
CA THR A 119 16.87 6.61 -2.86
C THR A 119 17.41 7.79 -3.66
N GLY A 120 18.58 7.59 -4.26
CA GLY A 120 19.14 8.45 -5.29
C GLY A 120 18.71 8.00 -6.67
N VAL A 121 18.37 8.92 -7.57
CA VAL A 121 18.03 8.62 -8.97
C VAL A 121 18.69 9.58 -9.94
N ALA A 122 18.89 9.15 -11.19
CA ALA A 122 19.12 10.08 -12.29
C ALA A 122 17.83 10.86 -12.59
N TRP A 123 17.95 12.17 -12.77
CA TRP A 123 16.82 12.97 -13.26
C TRP A 123 16.45 12.55 -14.69
N ASN A 124 15.16 12.49 -14.98
CA ASN A 124 14.63 12.25 -16.32
C ASN A 124 13.60 13.32 -16.64
N ASP A 125 13.76 14.00 -17.78
CA ASP A 125 12.87 15.06 -18.24
C ASP A 125 11.59 14.51 -18.89
N ASP A 126 11.52 13.20 -19.18
CA ASP A 126 10.32 12.59 -19.74
C ASP A 126 9.20 12.47 -18.69
N PRO A 127 8.08 13.18 -18.84
CA PRO A 127 7.01 13.20 -17.84
C PRO A 127 6.20 11.90 -17.76
N ASP A 128 6.36 10.99 -18.73
CA ASP A 128 5.68 9.69 -18.79
C ASP A 128 6.54 8.59 -18.14
N LEU A 129 7.87 8.75 -18.16
CA LEU A 129 8.83 7.77 -17.61
C LEU A 129 9.51 8.21 -16.32
N SER A 130 9.28 9.45 -15.88
CA SER A 130 9.87 10.04 -14.68
C SER A 130 8.87 10.07 -13.52
N LEU A 131 9.25 9.48 -12.39
CA LEU A 131 8.47 9.53 -11.14
C LEU A 131 8.52 10.91 -10.47
N PRO A 132 9.69 11.59 -10.40
CA PRO A 132 9.79 12.93 -9.82
C PRO A 132 9.10 13.98 -10.71
N ARG A 133 8.10 14.68 -10.18
CA ARG A 133 7.50 15.87 -10.81
C ARG A 133 7.97 17.14 -10.14
N LEU A 134 8.67 17.98 -10.89
CA LEU A 134 9.20 19.24 -10.38
C LEU A 134 8.05 20.15 -9.88
N THR A 135 8.18 20.63 -8.65
CA THR A 135 7.22 21.55 -8.02
C THR A 135 7.77 22.97 -7.96
N ALA A 136 9.07 23.12 -7.72
CA ALA A 136 9.73 24.42 -7.64
C ALA A 136 11.20 24.34 -8.07
N GLY A 137 11.73 25.44 -8.59
CA GLY A 137 13.12 25.53 -9.03
C GLY A 137 13.33 24.98 -10.43
N ARG A 138 14.45 24.29 -10.64
CA ARG A 138 14.81 23.67 -11.93
C ARG A 138 15.40 22.27 -11.70
N PRO A 139 15.39 21.39 -12.72
CA PRO A 139 16.07 20.12 -12.64
C PRO A 139 17.59 20.29 -12.46
N PRO A 140 18.27 19.30 -11.87
CA PRO A 140 19.72 19.31 -11.73
C PRO A 140 20.38 19.02 -13.08
N ASP A 141 21.14 19.97 -13.60
CA ASP A 141 21.85 19.83 -14.89
C ASP A 141 23.35 19.61 -14.70
N ARG A 142 23.92 20.17 -13.62
CA ARG A 142 25.36 20.09 -13.34
C ARG A 142 25.70 18.98 -12.35
N PRO A 143 26.95 18.46 -12.38
CA PRO A 143 27.36 17.37 -11.50
C PRO A 143 27.34 17.67 -10.00
N ASP A 144 27.34 18.95 -9.62
CA ASP A 144 27.29 19.44 -8.25
C ASP A 144 25.88 19.93 -7.85
N GLU A 145 24.87 19.70 -8.69
CA GLU A 145 23.48 20.07 -8.46
C GLU A 145 22.61 18.85 -8.14
N ILE A 146 21.65 19.04 -7.24
CA ILE A 146 20.62 18.04 -6.91
C ILE A 146 19.24 18.68 -6.88
N ALA A 147 18.22 17.84 -7.01
CA ALA A 147 16.87 18.13 -6.56
C ALA A 147 16.46 17.06 -5.53
N THR A 148 15.57 17.39 -4.60
CA THR A 148 15.05 16.43 -3.61
C THR A 148 13.56 16.61 -3.42
N ASP A 149 12.91 15.65 -2.78
CA ASP A 149 11.49 15.76 -2.50
C ASP A 149 11.18 16.87 -1.48
N VAL A 150 9.97 17.43 -1.58
CA VAL A 150 9.53 18.55 -0.75
C VAL A 150 9.54 18.21 0.75
N THR A 151 9.26 16.96 1.12
CA THR A 151 9.17 16.52 2.52
C THR A 151 10.57 16.46 3.14
N THR A 152 11.51 15.76 2.48
CA THR A 152 12.91 15.65 2.91
C THR A 152 13.58 17.02 3.01
N ALA A 153 13.36 17.91 2.04
CA ALA A 153 13.90 19.27 2.11
C ALA A 153 13.37 20.06 3.32
N ARG A 154 12.07 19.93 3.62
CA ARG A 154 11.43 20.60 4.75
C ARG A 154 11.95 20.06 6.08
N ASP A 155 12.03 18.75 6.22
CA ASP A 155 12.48 18.08 7.45
C ASP A 155 13.96 18.36 7.73
N ALA A 156 14.78 18.38 6.67
CA ALA A 156 16.19 18.78 6.77
C ALA A 156 16.41 20.29 6.95
N GLY A 157 15.37 21.11 6.72
CA GLY A 157 15.40 22.57 6.82
C GLY A 157 16.14 23.28 5.67
N TYR A 158 16.28 22.64 4.51
CA TYR A 158 16.95 23.21 3.35
C TYR A 158 16.01 23.98 2.42
N ARG A 159 16.56 24.96 1.73
CA ARG A 159 15.88 25.75 0.69
C ARG A 159 16.64 25.66 -0.63
N ILE A 160 15.93 25.89 -1.73
CA ILE A 160 16.56 26.01 -3.06
C ILE A 160 17.65 27.08 -3.00
N GLY A 161 18.84 26.72 -3.48
CA GLY A 161 20.06 27.53 -3.41
C GLY A 161 21.04 27.09 -2.31
N ASP A 162 20.57 26.36 -1.30
CA ASP A 162 21.42 25.88 -0.20
C ASP A 162 22.41 24.82 -0.67
N ARG A 163 23.50 24.69 0.12
CA ARG A 163 24.43 23.57 -0.01
C ARG A 163 24.00 22.44 0.92
N VAL A 164 23.61 21.34 0.32
CA VAL A 164 23.06 20.15 1.00
C VAL A 164 24.10 19.06 1.00
N THR A 165 24.37 18.48 2.17
CA THR A 165 25.21 17.29 2.28
C THR A 165 24.37 16.06 1.98
N VAL A 166 24.84 15.23 1.06
CA VAL A 166 24.20 13.95 0.72
C VAL A 166 25.18 12.83 1.05
N ALA A 167 24.71 11.85 1.82
CA ALA A 167 25.41 10.60 2.09
C ALA A 167 25.15 9.63 0.94
N LEU A 168 26.24 9.20 0.29
CA LEU A 168 26.27 8.16 -0.73
C LEU A 168 27.02 6.95 -0.15
N ARG A 169 26.95 5.78 -0.81
CA ARG A 169 27.76 4.63 -0.40
C ARG A 169 29.26 4.91 -0.38
N ALA A 170 29.74 5.67 -1.36
CA ALA A 170 31.15 6.05 -1.48
C ALA A 170 31.59 7.11 -0.45
N GLY A 171 30.66 7.71 0.30
CA GLY A 171 30.92 8.76 1.28
C GLY A 171 29.95 9.93 1.16
N THR A 172 30.16 10.97 1.97
CA THR A 172 29.34 12.18 1.97
C THR A 172 29.90 13.22 0.99
N ARG A 173 29.01 13.93 0.29
CA ARG A 173 29.37 15.02 -0.61
C ARG A 173 28.35 16.14 -0.56
N ALA A 174 28.82 17.38 -0.67
CA ALA A 174 27.97 18.56 -0.70
C ALA A 174 27.55 18.91 -2.13
N PHE A 175 26.25 19.14 -2.33
CA PHE A 175 25.63 19.52 -3.59
C PHE A 175 24.81 20.80 -3.40
N ARG A 176 24.52 21.48 -4.50
CA ARG A 176 23.62 22.63 -4.51
C ARG A 176 22.19 22.16 -4.77
N LEU A 177 21.27 22.52 -3.88
CA LEU A 177 19.85 22.23 -4.08
C LEU A 177 19.27 23.19 -5.13
N THR A 178 18.80 22.67 -6.26
CA THR A 178 18.33 23.47 -7.41
C THR A 178 16.83 23.36 -7.66
N GLY A 179 16.22 22.27 -7.18
CA GLY A 179 14.79 22.04 -7.36
C GLY A 179 14.20 21.20 -6.24
N LEU A 180 12.89 21.30 -6.11
CA LEU A 180 12.06 20.47 -5.26
C LEU A 180 11.02 19.75 -6.12
N PHE A 181 10.78 18.48 -5.85
CA PHE A 181 9.80 17.68 -6.58
C PHE A 181 8.86 16.92 -5.64
N LYS A 182 7.80 16.37 -6.22
CA LYS A 182 6.95 15.36 -5.59
C LYS A 182 7.13 14.02 -6.31
N VAL A 183 6.94 12.93 -5.57
CA VAL A 183 7.01 11.57 -6.12
C VAL A 183 5.58 11.06 -6.22
N GLY A 184 4.98 11.11 -7.39
CA GLY A 184 3.54 10.85 -7.53
C GLY A 184 2.65 11.89 -6.82
N ASP A 185 1.34 11.65 -6.88
CA ASP A 185 0.27 12.48 -6.32
C ASP A 185 -0.39 11.85 -5.08
N SER A 186 0.11 10.69 -4.64
CA SER A 186 -0.43 9.93 -3.49
C SER A 186 0.26 10.26 -2.16
N ALA A 187 -0.44 10.01 -1.05
CA ALA A 187 0.13 10.17 0.30
C ALA A 187 1.34 9.24 0.57
N LEU A 188 1.44 8.12 -0.15
CA LEU A 188 2.61 7.23 -0.09
C LEU A 188 3.83 7.92 -0.72
N GLY A 189 3.61 8.63 -1.82
CA GLY A 189 4.62 9.43 -2.50
C GLY A 189 5.25 10.51 -1.63
N ASP A 190 4.42 11.19 -0.84
CA ASP A 190 4.88 12.21 0.13
C ASP A 190 5.75 11.62 1.27
N GLN A 191 5.70 10.30 1.49
CA GLN A 191 6.53 9.57 2.46
C GLN A 191 7.79 8.95 1.86
N LEU A 192 7.99 9.02 0.54
CA LEU A 192 9.21 8.55 -0.09
C LEU A 192 10.29 9.63 -0.02
N SER A 193 11.51 9.23 0.34
CA SER A 193 12.65 10.14 0.36
C SER A 193 13.54 9.88 -0.84
N MET A 194 13.55 10.85 -1.76
CA MET A 194 14.23 10.73 -3.04
C MET A 194 15.13 11.95 -3.30
N THR A 195 16.31 11.68 -3.84
CA THR A 195 17.26 12.69 -4.30
C THR A 195 17.60 12.45 -5.77
N ALA A 196 17.32 13.42 -6.62
CA ALA A 196 17.65 13.35 -8.03
C ALA A 196 18.97 14.08 -8.32
N PHE A 197 19.80 13.48 -9.16
CA PHE A 197 21.07 14.00 -9.63
C PHE A 197 21.03 14.26 -11.13
N ALA A 198 21.92 15.14 -11.61
CA ALA A 198 22.14 15.29 -13.04
C ALA A 198 22.52 13.93 -13.67
N PRO A 199 21.98 13.56 -14.85
CA PRO A 199 22.14 12.22 -15.42
C PRO A 199 23.59 11.73 -15.49
N GLY A 200 24.51 12.58 -15.96
CA GLY A 200 25.93 12.24 -16.08
C GLY A 200 26.65 12.08 -14.74
N ALA A 201 26.15 12.69 -13.67
CA ALA A 201 26.68 12.52 -12.32
C ALA A 201 26.06 11.31 -11.61
N ALA A 202 24.76 11.07 -11.81
CA ALA A 202 24.05 9.92 -11.26
C ALA A 202 24.75 8.60 -11.62
N ALA A 203 25.10 8.40 -12.89
CA ALA A 203 25.79 7.20 -13.37
C ALA A 203 27.15 6.94 -12.68
N ARG A 204 27.81 7.98 -12.16
CA ARG A 204 29.09 7.84 -11.44
C ARG A 204 28.91 7.71 -9.93
N LEU A 205 27.97 8.47 -9.37
CA LEU A 205 27.74 8.56 -7.93
C LEU A 205 26.91 7.40 -7.38
N LEU A 206 26.04 6.83 -8.21
CA LEU A 206 25.09 5.79 -7.82
C LEU A 206 25.49 4.40 -8.30
N ALA A 207 26.51 4.26 -9.15
CA ALA A 207 26.99 2.96 -9.68
C ALA A 207 27.40 1.97 -8.58
N ASP A 208 27.99 2.44 -7.48
CA ASP A 208 28.32 1.58 -6.35
C ASP A 208 27.06 1.14 -5.57
N GLY A 209 25.97 1.91 -5.69
CA GLY A 209 24.67 1.68 -5.08
C GLY A 209 23.78 0.70 -5.82
N SER A 210 23.90 0.64 -7.16
CA SER A 210 23.20 -0.30 -8.04
C SER A 210 23.83 -1.70 -8.07
N GLY A 211 24.86 -1.96 -7.26
CA GLY A 211 25.58 -3.24 -7.25
C GLY A 211 26.38 -3.51 -8.53
N THR A 212 26.56 -2.50 -9.39
CA THR A 212 27.20 -2.63 -10.72
C THR A 212 28.70 -2.50 -10.65
N GLY A 213 29.22 -1.49 -9.96
CA GLY A 213 30.60 -1.03 -10.13
C GLY A 213 30.94 -0.57 -11.58
N ASP A 214 29.97 -0.64 -12.49
CA ASP A 214 30.06 -0.28 -13.91
C ASP A 214 29.14 0.93 -14.17
N PRO A 215 29.68 2.07 -14.63
CA PRO A 215 28.92 3.26 -15.00
C PRO A 215 27.92 3.06 -16.15
N GLY A 216 28.02 1.94 -16.89
CA GLY A 216 27.20 1.65 -18.06
C GLY A 216 25.99 0.74 -17.79
N ALA A 217 25.65 0.43 -16.55
CA ALA A 217 24.57 -0.52 -16.28
C ALA A 217 23.42 0.13 -15.48
N TYR A 218 22.20 -0.35 -15.73
CA TYR A 218 20.96 0.18 -15.18
C TYR A 218 20.42 -0.74 -14.08
N ALA A 219 19.72 -0.20 -13.08
CA ALA A 219 19.01 -1.04 -12.11
C ALA A 219 17.86 -1.80 -12.79
N ARG A 220 17.13 -1.08 -13.65
CA ARG A 220 16.06 -1.61 -14.51
C ARG A 220 15.89 -0.72 -15.72
N ILE A 221 15.19 -1.21 -16.74
CA ILE A 221 14.73 -0.40 -17.87
C ILE A 221 13.21 -0.31 -17.79
N VAL A 222 12.69 0.90 -17.80
CA VAL A 222 11.25 1.18 -17.87
C VAL A 222 10.85 1.45 -19.31
N VAL A 223 9.72 0.90 -19.74
CA VAL A 223 9.27 0.92 -21.13
C VAL A 223 7.83 1.41 -21.19
N HIS A 224 7.58 2.35 -22.10
CA HIS A 224 6.26 2.85 -22.45
C HIS A 224 5.82 2.23 -23.78
N ALA A 225 4.57 1.76 -23.82
CA ALA A 225 3.99 1.16 -25.02
C ALA A 225 3.53 2.23 -26.02
N ASP A 226 3.49 1.87 -27.30
CA ASP A 226 2.72 2.62 -28.29
C ASP A 226 1.22 2.61 -27.98
N ASP A 227 0.52 3.67 -28.41
CA ASP A 227 -0.92 3.80 -28.23
C ASP A 227 -1.67 2.55 -28.75
N GLY A 228 -2.44 1.91 -27.87
CA GLY A 228 -3.26 0.74 -28.19
C GLY A 228 -2.56 -0.62 -28.05
N VAL A 229 -1.28 -0.66 -27.65
CA VAL A 229 -0.58 -1.90 -27.30
C VAL A 229 -0.83 -2.24 -25.84
N SER A 230 -1.26 -3.47 -25.54
CA SER A 230 -1.44 -3.92 -24.15
C SER A 230 -0.12 -4.27 -23.48
N GLN A 231 -0.03 -4.11 -22.15
CA GLN A 231 1.15 -4.46 -21.37
C GLN A 231 1.57 -5.93 -21.56
N GLU A 232 0.61 -6.85 -21.67
CA GLU A 232 0.89 -8.27 -21.88
C GLU A 232 1.54 -8.53 -23.24
N ARG A 233 1.06 -7.85 -24.29
CA ARG A 233 1.58 -8.00 -25.64
C ARG A 233 2.97 -7.38 -25.74
N LEU A 234 3.16 -6.20 -25.16
CA LEU A 234 4.47 -5.55 -25.11
C LEU A 234 5.47 -6.40 -24.32
N ARG A 235 5.07 -6.93 -23.16
CA ARG A 235 5.92 -7.81 -22.35
C ARG A 235 6.40 -9.00 -23.18
N ASP A 236 5.50 -9.68 -23.91
CA ASP A 236 5.88 -10.83 -24.73
C ASP A 236 6.82 -10.46 -25.87
N ALA A 237 6.57 -9.33 -26.54
CA ALA A 237 7.44 -8.82 -27.59
C ALA A 237 8.84 -8.47 -27.08
N VAL A 238 8.92 -7.77 -25.94
CA VAL A 238 10.19 -7.41 -25.29
C VAL A 238 10.90 -8.67 -24.81
N ALA A 239 10.21 -9.58 -24.11
CA ALA A 239 10.78 -10.83 -23.60
C ALA A 239 11.42 -11.68 -24.69
N ALA A 240 10.84 -11.70 -25.90
CA ALA A 240 11.38 -12.45 -27.04
C ALA A 240 12.70 -11.86 -27.59
N ALA A 241 12.95 -10.56 -27.39
CA ALA A 241 14.16 -9.88 -27.84
C ALA A 241 15.28 -9.84 -26.78
N LEU A 242 14.97 -10.22 -25.53
CA LEU A 242 15.90 -10.10 -24.41
C LEU A 242 16.98 -11.20 -24.41
N PRO A 243 18.24 -10.85 -24.04
CA PRO A 243 19.29 -11.85 -23.81
C PRO A 243 19.01 -12.68 -22.55
N PRO A 244 19.67 -13.85 -22.38
CA PRO A 244 19.55 -14.64 -21.16
C PRO A 244 20.04 -13.84 -19.93
N GLY A 245 19.35 -14.02 -18.80
CA GLY A 245 19.68 -13.37 -17.53
C GLY A 245 18.95 -12.05 -17.26
N VAL A 246 18.08 -11.61 -18.16
CA VAL A 246 17.13 -10.52 -17.95
C VAL A 246 15.72 -10.97 -18.32
N GLU A 247 14.73 -10.42 -17.64
CA GLU A 247 13.31 -10.71 -17.85
C GLU A 247 12.51 -9.43 -18.08
N ALA A 248 11.40 -9.55 -18.80
CA ALA A 248 10.41 -8.49 -18.96
C ALA A 248 9.16 -8.84 -18.15
N VAL A 249 8.74 -7.92 -17.29
CA VAL A 249 7.50 -8.03 -16.52
C VAL A 249 6.59 -6.85 -16.83
N THR A 250 5.28 -7.03 -16.74
CA THR A 250 4.34 -5.91 -16.91
C THR A 250 4.52 -4.88 -15.79
N GLY A 251 4.26 -3.60 -16.06
CA GLY A 251 4.33 -2.54 -15.07
C GLY A 251 3.46 -2.84 -13.85
N ARG A 252 2.24 -3.36 -14.07
CA ARG A 252 1.35 -3.82 -12.98
C ARG A 252 1.95 -4.93 -12.13
N ALA A 253 2.63 -5.91 -12.75
CA ALA A 253 3.29 -6.98 -12.00
C ALA A 253 4.49 -6.45 -11.20
N ALA A 254 5.34 -5.62 -11.80
CA ALA A 254 6.49 -5.01 -11.13
C ALA A 254 6.07 -4.22 -9.87
N VAL A 255 5.03 -3.40 -10.02
CA VAL A 255 4.44 -2.62 -8.94
C VAL A 255 3.80 -3.54 -7.87
N GLY A 256 3.04 -4.55 -8.29
CA GLY A 256 2.40 -5.50 -7.38
C GLY A 256 3.39 -6.33 -6.56
N GLU A 257 4.53 -6.69 -7.13
CA GLU A 257 5.60 -7.41 -6.44
C GLU A 257 6.31 -6.54 -5.40
N GLN A 258 6.57 -5.26 -5.71
CA GLN A 258 7.11 -4.31 -4.72
C GLN A 258 6.15 -4.11 -3.54
N ALA A 259 4.84 -4.17 -3.79
CA ALA A 259 3.81 -4.13 -2.76
C ALA A 259 3.67 -5.44 -1.96
N GLY A 260 4.22 -6.57 -2.45
CA GLY A 260 4.00 -7.91 -1.92
C GLY A 260 4.30 -8.07 -0.41
N PRO A 261 5.50 -7.67 0.06
CA PRO A 261 5.82 -7.74 1.49
C PRO A 261 4.85 -6.93 2.36
N LEU A 262 4.47 -5.74 1.91
CA LEU A 262 3.56 -4.86 2.64
C LEU A 262 2.14 -5.43 2.64
N LYS A 263 1.65 -5.94 1.50
CA LYS A 263 0.36 -6.65 1.39
C LYS A 263 0.31 -7.87 2.31
N THR A 264 1.43 -8.56 2.52
CA THR A 264 1.52 -9.69 3.45
C THR A 264 1.29 -9.24 4.90
N VAL A 265 1.94 -8.14 5.32
CA VAL A 265 1.75 -7.54 6.65
C VAL A 265 0.31 -7.05 6.82
N LEU A 266 -0.26 -6.37 5.83
CA LEU A 266 -1.65 -5.90 5.85
C LEU A 266 -2.64 -7.07 5.94
N THR A 267 -2.39 -8.15 5.22
CA THR A 267 -3.21 -9.37 5.27
C THR A 267 -3.13 -10.03 6.65
N ALA A 268 -1.95 -10.10 7.26
CA ALA A 268 -1.78 -10.60 8.61
C ALA A 268 -2.52 -9.73 9.63
N MET A 269 -2.41 -8.41 9.52
CA MET A 269 -3.11 -7.46 10.40
C MET A 269 -4.64 -7.56 10.24
N ARG A 270 -5.15 -7.66 9.00
CA ARG A 270 -6.57 -7.90 8.72
C ARG A 270 -7.04 -9.20 9.34
N THR A 271 -6.26 -10.27 9.19
CA THR A 271 -6.60 -11.60 9.74
C THR A 271 -6.66 -11.52 11.27
N PHE A 272 -5.70 -10.87 11.90
CA PHE A 272 -5.69 -10.63 13.34
C PHE A 272 -6.95 -9.87 13.79
N LEU A 273 -7.28 -8.74 13.14
CA LEU A 273 -8.49 -7.97 13.46
C LEU A 273 -9.78 -8.79 13.26
N LEU A 274 -9.85 -9.63 12.22
CA LEU A 274 -10.99 -10.51 11.98
C LEU A 274 -11.13 -11.58 13.07
N VAL A 275 -10.04 -12.12 13.60
CA VAL A 275 -10.09 -13.04 14.75
C VAL A 275 -10.70 -12.34 15.97
N PHE A 276 -10.28 -11.11 16.27
CA PHE A 276 -10.92 -10.33 17.34
C PHE A 276 -12.39 -10.06 17.05
N ALA A 277 -12.75 -9.81 15.79
CA ALA A 277 -14.12 -9.57 15.40
C ALA A 277 -15.00 -10.80 15.64
N VAL A 278 -14.49 -11.99 15.32
CA VAL A 278 -15.14 -13.28 15.63
C VAL A 278 -15.29 -13.47 17.14
N ILE A 279 -14.24 -13.20 17.92
CA ILE A 279 -14.30 -13.29 19.39
C ILE A 279 -15.34 -12.31 19.95
N ALA A 280 -15.38 -11.07 19.46
CA ALA A 280 -16.33 -10.06 19.90
C ALA A 280 -17.78 -10.47 19.60
N VAL A 281 -18.04 -10.99 18.39
CA VAL A 281 -19.36 -11.52 18.01
C VAL A 281 -19.73 -12.74 18.86
N PHE A 282 -18.78 -13.63 19.14
CA PHE A 282 -19.00 -14.81 19.97
C PHE A 282 -19.34 -14.44 21.42
N VAL A 283 -18.52 -13.59 22.06
CA VAL A 283 -18.76 -13.08 23.42
C VAL A 283 -20.06 -12.29 23.48
N GLY A 284 -20.32 -11.44 22.49
CA GLY A 284 -21.57 -10.69 22.38
C GLY A 284 -22.79 -11.62 22.27
N SER A 285 -22.69 -12.67 21.44
CA SER A 285 -23.74 -13.69 21.32
C SER A 285 -23.99 -14.42 22.64
N PHE A 286 -22.94 -14.72 23.40
CA PHE A 286 -23.06 -15.35 24.72
C PHE A 286 -23.72 -14.41 25.75
N ILE A 287 -23.37 -13.12 25.75
CA ILE A 287 -24.01 -12.11 26.61
C ILE A 287 -25.49 -11.99 26.29
N VAL A 288 -25.83 -11.92 25.00
CA VAL A 288 -27.22 -11.86 24.52
C VAL A 288 -27.96 -13.14 24.93
N PHE A 289 -27.37 -14.31 24.68
CA PHE A 289 -27.96 -15.60 25.06
C PHE A 289 -28.26 -15.69 26.56
N ASN A 290 -27.30 -15.37 27.42
CA ASN A 290 -27.49 -15.40 28.88
C ASN A 290 -28.57 -14.42 29.33
N THR A 291 -28.63 -13.26 28.69
CA THR A 291 -29.65 -12.25 28.98
C THR A 291 -31.04 -12.74 28.60
N PHE A 292 -31.20 -13.36 27.43
CA PHE A 292 -32.45 -13.94 26.96
C PHE A 292 -32.87 -15.15 27.79
N ALA A 293 -31.94 -16.04 28.12
CA ALA A 293 -32.20 -17.19 28.99
C ALA A 293 -32.77 -16.74 30.34
N MET A 294 -32.20 -15.69 30.93
CA MET A 294 -32.73 -15.09 32.16
C MET A 294 -34.13 -14.50 31.96
N LEU A 295 -34.36 -13.73 30.88
CA LEU A 295 -35.65 -13.11 30.58
C LEU A 295 -36.78 -14.12 30.33
N VAL A 296 -36.47 -15.24 29.68
CA VAL A 296 -37.43 -16.32 29.43
C VAL A 296 -37.69 -17.07 30.73
N SER A 297 -36.65 -17.38 31.51
CA SER A 297 -36.76 -18.04 32.83
C SER A 297 -37.66 -17.26 33.79
N GLY A 298 -37.50 -15.93 33.84
CA GLY A 298 -38.35 -15.04 34.66
C GLY A 298 -39.83 -15.01 34.26
N ARG A 299 -40.17 -15.43 33.03
CA ARG A 299 -41.54 -15.41 32.48
C ARG A 299 -42.14 -16.82 32.31
N VAL A 300 -41.46 -17.87 32.79
CA VAL A 300 -41.95 -19.26 32.67
C VAL A 300 -43.36 -19.44 33.21
N ARG A 301 -43.70 -18.77 34.31
CA ARG A 301 -45.03 -18.84 34.94
C ARG A 301 -46.12 -18.17 34.08
N GLU A 302 -45.80 -17.08 33.39
CA GLU A 302 -46.71 -16.43 32.43
C GLU A 302 -46.92 -17.30 31.18
N LEU A 303 -45.85 -17.90 30.66
CA LEU A 303 -45.92 -18.81 29.52
C LEU A 303 -46.70 -20.09 29.86
N ALA A 304 -46.62 -20.57 31.10
CA ALA A 304 -47.42 -21.68 31.61
C ALA A 304 -48.91 -21.33 31.72
N LEU A 305 -49.25 -20.12 32.16
CA LEU A 305 -50.63 -19.62 32.19
C LEU A 305 -51.22 -19.49 30.79
N LEU A 306 -50.45 -18.99 29.82
CA LEU A 306 -50.89 -18.94 28.41
C LEU A 306 -51.21 -20.34 27.87
N ARG A 307 -50.42 -21.36 28.24
CA ARG A 307 -50.71 -22.75 27.89
C ARG A 307 -51.94 -23.32 28.62
N ALA A 308 -52.17 -22.94 29.87
CA ALA A 308 -53.36 -23.35 30.62
C ALA A 308 -54.66 -22.78 30.00
N VAL A 309 -54.59 -21.62 29.35
CA VAL A 309 -55.71 -20.96 28.65
C VAL A 309 -55.83 -21.40 27.17
N GLY A 310 -54.99 -22.33 26.71
CA GLY A 310 -55.14 -23.00 25.42
C GLY A 310 -54.10 -22.64 24.34
N ALA A 311 -53.06 -21.87 24.65
CA ALA A 311 -51.99 -21.61 23.69
C ALA A 311 -51.20 -22.89 23.35
N SER A 312 -50.98 -23.14 22.06
CA SER A 312 -50.20 -24.30 21.61
C SER A 312 -48.69 -24.11 21.84
N ARG A 313 -47.92 -25.20 21.93
CA ARG A 313 -46.44 -25.14 22.05
C ARG A 313 -45.82 -24.28 20.95
N GLY A 314 -46.26 -24.44 19.70
CA GLY A 314 -45.75 -23.67 18.56
C GLY A 314 -46.06 -22.18 18.65
N GLN A 315 -47.20 -21.78 19.21
CA GLN A 315 -47.54 -20.36 19.42
C GLN A 315 -46.65 -19.71 20.47
N VAL A 316 -46.36 -20.43 21.56
CA VAL A 316 -45.45 -19.94 22.61
C VAL A 316 -44.02 -19.81 22.07
N THR A 317 -43.51 -20.84 21.39
CA THR A 317 -42.15 -20.81 20.82
C THR A 317 -41.98 -19.72 19.76
N ARG A 318 -42.96 -19.55 18.85
CA ARG A 318 -42.94 -18.45 17.85
C ARG A 318 -43.00 -17.07 18.50
N SER A 319 -43.71 -16.92 19.62
CA SER A 319 -43.77 -15.64 20.34
C SER A 319 -42.40 -15.27 20.94
N VAL A 320 -41.69 -16.25 21.52
CA VAL A 320 -40.36 -16.03 22.09
C VAL A 320 -39.31 -15.78 20.99
N LEU A 321 -39.35 -16.55 19.89
CA LEU A 321 -38.50 -16.29 18.71
C LEU A 321 -38.77 -14.92 18.09
N GLY A 322 -40.03 -14.49 18.06
CA GLY A 322 -40.40 -13.14 17.61
C GLY A 322 -39.83 -12.04 18.50
N GLU A 323 -39.79 -12.24 19.83
CA GLU A 323 -39.07 -11.34 20.75
C GLU A 323 -37.57 -11.29 20.44
N ALA A 324 -36.93 -12.45 20.25
CA ALA A 324 -35.50 -12.54 19.97
C ALA A 324 -35.12 -11.86 18.64
N VAL A 325 -35.88 -12.11 17.57
CA VAL A 325 -35.67 -11.47 16.26
C VAL A 325 -35.93 -9.96 16.35
N GLY A 326 -36.95 -9.54 17.09
CA GLY A 326 -37.26 -8.12 17.27
C GLY A 326 -36.13 -7.34 17.96
N VAL A 327 -35.44 -7.95 18.92
CA VAL A 327 -34.25 -7.34 19.55
C VAL A 327 -33.02 -7.43 18.66
N GLY A 328 -32.87 -8.50 17.87
CA GLY A 328 -31.74 -8.64 16.96
C GLY A 328 -31.79 -7.67 15.76
N LEU A 329 -32.99 -7.23 15.35
CA LEU A 329 -33.19 -6.27 14.25
C LEU A 329 -33.27 -4.80 14.71
N ALA A 330 -33.37 -4.54 16.01
CA ALA A 330 -33.47 -3.20 16.60
C ALA A 330 -32.09 -2.68 17.01
#